data_AF-A0A978SIF0-F1
#
_entry.id   AF-A0A978SIF0-F1
#
_cell.length_a   1.000
_cell.length_b   1.000
_cell.length_c   1.000
_cell.angle_alpha   90.00
_cell.angle_beta   90.00
_cell.angle_gamma   90.00
#
_symmetry.space_group_name_H-M   'P 1'
#
loop_
_entity.id
_entity.type
_entity.pdbx_description
1 polymer ?
#
loop_
_entity_poly.entity_id
_entity_poly.type
_entity_poly.pdbx_seq_one_letter_code
_entity_poly.pdbx_strand_id
1 'polypeptide(L)'
;MIKCKDFAPRITERGPFGGASEYESFSEVVSTVNQWIENTTTQVINIETVVLPDRIEGTSDGDYGLTVSNSFHPVMISQGVTINCFQCVRVWYRE
;
A
#
# COMPACT_ATOMS: atom_id res chain seq x y z
N MET A 1 22.36 4.73 -7.59
CA MET A 1 22.18 4.28 -6.18
C MET A 1 20.90 3.45 -6.10
N ILE A 2 20.80 2.42 -5.25
CA ILE A 2 19.56 1.62 -5.15
C ILE A 2 18.51 2.42 -4.35
N LYS A 3 17.29 2.48 -4.86
CA LYS A 3 16.12 3.11 -4.23
C LYS A 3 14.95 2.13 -4.18
N CYS A 4 13.95 2.44 -3.36
CA CYS A 4 12.69 1.69 -3.33
C CYS A 4 11.50 2.65 -3.38
N LYS A 5 10.39 2.18 -3.97
CA LYS A 5 9.10 2.87 -4.00
C LYS A 5 7.99 1.88 -3.67
N ASP A 6 7.11 2.29 -2.76
CA ASP A 6 5.96 1.50 -2.32
C ASP A 6 4.68 1.98 -2.99
N PHE A 7 3.89 1.02 -3.45
CA PHE A 7 2.58 1.23 -4.05
C PHE A 7 1.55 0.57 -3.14
N ALA A 8 0.84 1.40 -2.39
CA ALA A 8 -0.29 0.98 -1.56
C ALA A 8 -1.60 1.14 -2.34
N PRO A 9 -2.63 0.33 -2.05
CA PRO A 9 -3.97 0.52 -2.59
C PRO A 9 -4.50 1.91 -2.28
N ARG A 10 -5.05 2.60 -3.28
CA ARG A 10 -5.72 3.89 -3.08
C ARG A 10 -7.17 3.67 -2.66
N ILE A 11 -7.74 4.65 -1.96
CA ILE A 11 -9.18 4.67 -1.69
C ILE A 11 -9.92 4.99 -2.99
N THR A 12 -10.84 4.12 -3.39
CA THR A 12 -11.75 4.31 -4.53
C THR A 12 -13.01 5.05 -4.10
N GLU A 13 -13.59 4.68 -2.96
CA GLU A 13 -14.78 5.31 -2.39
C GLU A 13 -14.61 5.49 -0.88
N ARG A 14 -14.92 6.68 -0.35
CA ARG A 14 -14.93 6.92 1.10
C ARG A 14 -16.32 6.62 1.66
N GLY A 15 -16.40 5.79 2.69
CA GLY A 15 -17.65 5.48 3.35
C GLY A 15 -18.32 6.70 3.98
N PRO A 16 -19.66 6.81 3.93
CA PRO A 16 -20.37 7.91 4.57
C PRO A 16 -20.20 7.86 6.10
N PHE A 17 -20.11 9.04 6.74
CA PHE A 17 -20.04 9.21 8.19
C PHE A 17 -18.88 8.46 8.89
N GLY A 18 -17.73 8.32 8.22
CA GLY A 18 -16.59 7.57 8.76
C GLY A 18 -16.79 6.05 8.71
N GLY A 19 -17.74 5.58 7.88
CA GLY A 19 -17.87 4.18 7.52
C GLY A 19 -16.69 3.69 6.66
N ALA A 20 -16.66 2.37 6.45
CA ALA A 20 -15.67 1.69 5.65
C ALA A 20 -15.49 2.34 4.26
N SER A 21 -14.24 2.56 3.88
CA SER A 21 -13.84 2.99 2.54
C SER A 21 -13.58 1.77 1.65
N GLU A 22 -13.86 1.90 0.36
CA GLU A 22 -13.44 0.92 -0.63
C GLU A 22 -12.03 1.25 -1.15
N TYR A 23 -11.30 0.21 -1.55
CA TYR A 23 -9.93 0.32 -2.03
C TYR A 23 -9.77 -0.33 -3.39
N GLU A 24 -8.74 0.11 -4.10
CA GLU A 24 -8.21 -0.60 -5.26
C GLU A 24 -7.90 -2.05 -4.90
N SER A 25 -8.30 -2.95 -5.80
CA SER A 25 -7.85 -4.34 -5.78
C SER A 25 -6.33 -4.42 -5.95
N PHE A 26 -5.73 -5.52 -5.47
CA PHE A 26 -4.30 -5.74 -5.66
C PHE A 26 -3.89 -5.76 -7.15
N SER A 27 -4.77 -6.22 -8.04
CA SER A 27 -4.56 -6.17 -9.49
C SER A 27 -4.49 -4.74 -10.05
N GLU A 28 -5.26 -3.80 -9.49
CA GLU A 28 -5.21 -2.39 -9.87
C GLU A 28 -3.90 -1.75 -9.39
N VAL A 29 -3.42 -2.11 -8.20
CA VAL A 29 -2.11 -1.70 -7.70
C VAL A 29 -0.98 -2.20 -8.60
N VAL A 30 -1.00 -3.48 -8.98
CA VAL A 30 -0.02 -4.06 -9.92
C VAL A 30 -0.09 -3.37 -11.28
N SER A 31 -1.28 -3.03 -11.76
CA SER A 31 -1.44 -2.30 -13.03
C SER A 31 -0.80 -0.90 -12.95
N THR A 32 -0.97 -0.22 -11.83
CA THR A 32 -0.34 1.08 -11.55
C THR A 32 1.19 0.96 -11.51
N VAL A 33 1.72 -0.10 -10.90
CA VAL A 33 3.16 -0.39 -10.89
C VAL A 33 3.68 -0.58 -12.30
N ASN A 34 3.01 -1.36 -13.14
CA ASN A 34 3.39 -1.57 -14.53
C ASN A 34 3.43 -0.24 -15.30
N GLN A 35 2.38 0.58 -15.18
CA GLN A 35 2.35 1.92 -15.80
C GLN A 35 3.49 2.82 -15.31
N TRP A 36 3.83 2.77 -14.02
CA TRP A 36 4.96 3.55 -13.49
C TRP A 36 6.30 3.06 -14.06
N ILE A 37 6.50 1.75 -14.15
CA ILE A 37 7.73 1.17 -14.74
C ILE A 37 7.87 1.61 -16.20
N GLU A 38 6.81 1.46 -17.01
CA GLU A 38 6.80 1.84 -18.43
C GLU A 38 7.10 3.32 -18.67
N ASN A 39 6.62 4.19 -17.77
CA ASN A 39 6.80 5.64 -17.88
C ASN A 39 8.12 6.16 -17.29
N THR A 40 8.95 5.29 -16.71
CA THR A 40 10.24 5.71 -16.13
C THR A 40 11.40 5.05 -16.87
N THR A 41 12.52 5.76 -16.95
CA THR A 41 13.78 5.20 -17.48
C THR A 41 14.58 4.45 -16.41
N THR A 42 13.93 4.05 -15.31
CA THR A 42 14.60 3.43 -14.16
C THR A 42 14.84 1.94 -14.41
N GLN A 43 16.01 1.45 -13.98
CA GLN A 43 16.28 0.02 -14.03
C GLN A 43 15.63 -0.66 -12.83
N VAL A 44 14.55 -1.42 -13.07
CA VAL A 44 13.94 -2.26 -12.04
C VAL A 44 14.89 -3.40 -11.66
N ILE A 45 15.12 -3.56 -10.37
CA ILE A 45 16.00 -4.59 -9.78
C ILE A 45 15.17 -5.75 -9.24
N ASN A 46 14.12 -5.43 -8.48
CA ASN A 46 13.22 -6.41 -7.85
C ASN A 46 11.83 -5.81 -7.65
N ILE A 47 10.82 -6.67 -7.64
CA ILE A 47 9.44 -6.32 -7.26
C ILE A 47 8.98 -7.35 -6.25
N GLU A 48 8.49 -6.90 -5.10
CA GLU A 48 8.03 -7.77 -4.02
C GLU A 48 6.69 -7.32 -3.48
N THR A 49 5.91 -8.29 -3.00
CA THR A 49 4.68 -8.04 -2.26
C THR A 49 5.03 -7.92 -0.78
N VAL A 50 4.74 -6.76 -0.18
CA VAL A 50 4.99 -6.49 1.23
C VAL A 50 3.69 -6.22 1.96
N VAL A 51 3.62 -6.61 3.23
CA VAL A 51 2.50 -6.29 4.12
C VAL A 51 2.95 -5.18 5.06
N LEU A 52 2.37 -4.00 4.93
CA LEU A 52 2.72 -2.82 5.72
C LEU A 52 1.59 -2.43 6.66
N PRO A 53 1.90 -2.06 7.92
CA PRO A 53 0.87 -1.55 8.82
C PRO A 53 0.35 -0.22 8.29
N ASP A 54 -0.95 -0.05 8.40
CA ASP A 54 -1.72 1.14 8.02
C ASP A 54 -1.25 2.40 8.78
N ARG A 55 -0.71 2.20 9.98
CA ARG A 55 -0.20 3.28 10.83
C ARG A 55 1.24 3.01 11.25
N ILE A 56 2.18 3.67 10.58
CA ILE A 56 3.51 3.93 11.14
C ILE A 56 3.45 5.37 11.67
N GLU A 57 3.66 5.58 12.97
CA GLU A 57 3.77 6.93 13.55
C GLU A 57 4.74 7.78 12.72
N GLY A 58 4.25 8.86 12.11
CA GLY A 58 5.09 9.84 11.40
C GLY A 58 4.64 10.28 10.00
N THR A 59 3.63 9.66 9.40
CA THR A 59 3.05 10.14 8.13
C THR A 59 1.77 10.94 8.38
N SER A 60 1.68 12.13 7.77
CA SER A 60 0.52 13.00 7.85
C SER A 60 -0.74 12.27 7.36
N ASP A 61 -1.84 12.47 8.08
CA ASP A 61 -3.19 11.90 7.97
C ASP A 61 -3.92 12.07 6.60
N GLY A 62 -3.18 12.39 5.53
CA GLY A 62 -3.74 12.92 4.28
C GLY A 62 -3.62 12.04 3.03
N ASP A 63 -2.69 11.08 2.97
CA ASP A 63 -2.36 10.38 1.69
C ASP A 63 -2.61 8.87 1.69
N TYR A 64 -2.71 8.25 2.86
CA TYR A 64 -3.00 6.83 3.00
C TYR A 64 -4.19 6.71 3.95
N GLY A 65 -5.39 6.56 3.39
CA GLY A 65 -6.61 6.57 4.20
C GLY A 65 -7.01 5.16 4.63
N LEU A 66 -7.52 5.11 5.87
CA LEU A 66 -7.87 3.95 6.68
C LEU A 66 -9.30 3.42 6.43
N THR A 67 -9.43 2.09 6.55
CA THR A 67 -10.62 1.20 6.71
C THR A 67 -11.30 0.49 5.51
N VAL A 68 -11.04 -0.83 5.43
CA VAL A 68 -11.85 -2.01 4.99
C VAL A 68 -11.87 -2.55 3.53
N SER A 69 -11.36 -3.80 3.42
CA SER A 69 -11.48 -4.83 2.36
C SER A 69 -10.59 -4.56 1.14
N ASN A 70 -9.61 -5.42 0.79
CA ASN A 70 -9.82 -6.81 0.37
C ASN A 70 -8.56 -7.72 0.55
N SER A 71 -7.68 -7.43 1.51
CA SER A 71 -6.50 -8.26 1.78
C SER A 71 -5.97 -8.04 3.20
N PHE A 72 -6.80 -8.33 4.19
CA PHE A 72 -6.41 -8.24 5.60
C PHE A 72 -5.57 -9.45 6.04
N HIS A 73 -4.41 -9.16 6.60
CA HIS A 73 -3.76 -10.06 7.55
C HIS A 73 -3.77 -9.38 8.91
N PRO A 74 -4.73 -9.68 9.80
CA PRO A 74 -4.68 -9.16 11.16
C PRO A 74 -3.43 -9.71 11.83
N VAL A 75 -2.46 -8.83 12.11
CA VAL A 75 -1.27 -9.20 12.88
C VAL A 75 -1.53 -8.80 14.32
N MET A 76 -1.66 -9.79 15.20
CA MET A 76 -1.72 -9.59 16.63
C MET A 76 -0.33 -9.21 17.13
N ILE A 77 -0.15 -7.97 17.59
CA ILE A 77 1.06 -7.61 18.32
C ILE A 77 0.94 -8.06 19.78
N SER A 78 2.08 -8.23 20.46
CA SER A 78 2.18 -8.81 21.81
C SER A 78 1.33 -8.13 22.91
N GLN A 79 0.78 -6.95 22.63
CA GLN A 79 -0.07 -6.18 23.52
C GLN A 79 -1.59 -6.41 23.30
N GLY A 80 -1.99 -7.34 22.42
CA GLY A 80 -3.40 -7.61 22.14
C GLY A 80 -4.09 -6.57 21.26
N VAL A 81 -3.32 -5.67 20.64
CA VAL A 81 -3.80 -4.65 19.71
C VAL A 81 -3.80 -5.22 18.30
N THR A 82 -4.91 -5.07 17.59
CA THR A 82 -5.01 -5.39 16.16
C THR A 82 -4.55 -4.19 15.35
N ILE A 83 -3.55 -4.39 14.48
CA ILE A 83 -3.13 -3.37 13.52
C ILE A 83 -3.68 -3.77 12.15
N ASN A 84 -4.29 -2.80 11.46
CA ASN A 84 -4.65 -2.98 10.06
C ASN A 84 -3.38 -3.00 9.23
N CYS A 85 -3.26 -3.95 8.30
CA CYS A 85 -2.14 -4.01 7.38
C CYS A 85 -2.66 -4.06 5.95
N PHE A 86 -1.93 -3.42 5.03
CA PHE A 86 -2.19 -3.47 3.61
C PHE A 86 -1.14 -4.30 2.89
N GLN A 87 -1.59 -5.03 1.88
CA GLN A 87 -0.72 -5.65 0.91
C GLN A 87 -0.34 -4.62 -0.15
N CYS A 88 0.94 -4.23 -0.16
CA CYS A 88 1.51 -3.26 -1.07
C CYS A 88 2.49 -3.94 -2.03
N VAL A 89 2.82 -3.26 -3.12
CA VAL A 89 3.91 -3.66 -4.02
C VAL A 89 5.09 -2.73 -3.80
N ARG A 90 6.25 -3.31 -3.46
CA ARG A 90 7.51 -2.57 -3.35
C ARG A 90 8.36 -2.84 -4.57
N VAL A 91 8.79 -1.76 -5.23
CA VAL A 91 9.71 -1.83 -6.37
C VAL A 91 11.08 -1.31 -5.95
N TRP A 92 12.09 -2.15 -6.08
CA TRP A 92 13.49 -1.78 -5.94
C TRP A 92 14.05 -1.42 -7.31
N TYR A 93 14.68 -0.25 -7.42
CA TYR A 93 15.14 0.28 -8.70
C TYR A 93 16.46 1.05 -8.59
N ARG A 94 17.09 1.32 -9.73
CA ARG A 94 18.29 2.14 -9.87
C ARG A 94 18.03 3.25 -10.89
N GLU A 95 18.36 4.46 -10.49
CA GLU A 95 18.58 5.63 -11.35
C GLU A 95 20.06 5.71 -11.75
#